data_AF-A0A2J7ZGB3-F1
#
_entry.id   AF-A0A2J7ZGB3-F1
#
_cell.length_a   1.000
_cell.length_b   1.000
_cell.length_c   1.000
_cell.angle_alpha   90.00
_cell.angle_beta   90.00
_cell.angle_gamma   90.00
#
_symmetry.space_group_name_H-M   'P 1'
#
loop_
_entity.id
_entity.type
_entity.pdbx_description
1 polymer ?
#
loop_
_entity_poly.entity_id
_entity_poly.type
_entity_poly.pdbx_seq_one_letter_code
_entity_poly.pdbx_strand_id
1 'polypeptide(L)'
;AGPPGLCRGLCWRPFTPGVPPMLCVGGGPQALVWQFVLALNTWQPVATMGTADSQEVSAVHWAQPLGRPTELVAVGAGRDLLIFSLSGDTSALRVEQLAALEHEAAVWKVEWDLWGCQVAAATEGQQVHVYKPDLVGAWKKLAWVQGQAPEAASE
;
A
#
# COMPACT_ATOMS: atom_id res chain seq x y z
N ALA A 1 -4.40 3.09 -20.14
CA ALA A 1 -5.65 3.59 -19.53
C ALA A 1 -5.43 3.72 -18.03
N GLY A 2 -6.04 4.72 -17.38
CA GLY A 2 -5.98 4.94 -15.93
C GLY A 2 -6.75 3.90 -15.12
N PRO A 3 -6.65 3.90 -13.78
CA PRO A 3 -7.60 3.14 -12.96
C PRO A 3 -9.01 3.73 -13.16
N PRO A 4 -10.07 2.91 -13.15
CA PRO A 4 -11.44 3.41 -13.17
C PRO A 4 -11.74 4.14 -11.86
N GLY A 5 -12.54 5.21 -11.92
CA GLY A 5 -12.96 5.97 -10.75
C GLY A 5 -11.99 7.06 -10.30
N LEU A 6 -12.21 7.59 -9.09
CA LEU A 6 -11.42 8.67 -8.51
C LEU A 6 -10.08 8.12 -8.01
N CYS A 7 -8.99 8.80 -8.39
CA CYS A 7 -7.66 8.53 -7.82
C CYS A 7 -7.58 9.17 -6.43
N ARG A 8 -7.33 8.38 -5.38
CA ARG A 8 -7.31 8.84 -3.98
C ARG A 8 -5.96 8.66 -3.28
N GLY A 9 -5.17 7.68 -3.69
CA GLY A 9 -3.87 7.39 -3.10
C GLY A 9 -2.76 7.34 -4.14
N LEU A 10 -1.56 7.77 -3.77
CA LEU A 10 -0.37 7.57 -4.57
C LEU A 10 0.85 7.33 -3.68
N CYS A 11 1.83 6.59 -4.20
CA CYS A 11 3.15 6.51 -3.59
C CYS A 11 4.20 6.22 -4.65
N TRP A 12 5.39 6.81 -4.47
CA TRP A 12 6.55 6.53 -5.31
C TRP A 12 7.17 5.21 -4.88
N ARG A 13 7.64 4.41 -5.85
CA ARG A 13 8.58 3.34 -5.53
C ARG A 13 9.89 3.99 -5.04
N PRO A 14 10.47 3.54 -3.91
CA PRO A 14 11.76 4.02 -3.45
C PRO A 14 12.86 3.80 -4.50
N PHE A 15 13.83 4.71 -4.55
CA PHE A 15 14.90 4.66 -5.55
C PHE A 15 15.73 3.38 -5.41
N THR A 16 16.07 2.76 -6.54
CA THR A 16 17.05 1.67 -6.62
C THR A 16 17.87 1.85 -7.89
N PRO A 17 19.21 1.80 -7.84
CA PRO A 17 20.04 1.86 -9.03
C PRO A 17 19.62 0.81 -10.07
N GLY A 18 19.49 1.24 -11.33
CA GLY A 18 19.12 0.35 -12.43
C GLY A 18 17.62 0.03 -12.54
N VAL A 19 16.79 0.48 -11.58
CA VAL A 19 15.33 0.36 -11.67
C VAL A 19 14.76 1.70 -12.14
N PRO A 20 13.92 1.74 -13.20
CA PRO A 20 13.30 2.97 -13.65
C PRO A 20 12.34 3.55 -12.61
N PRO A 21 11.98 4.85 -12.70
CA PRO A 21 10.98 5.44 -11.83
C PRO A 21 9.64 4.70 -11.93
N MET A 22 9.04 4.39 -10.78
CA MET A 22 7.73 3.75 -10.71
C MET A 22 6.83 4.47 -9.71
N LEU A 23 5.53 4.47 -9.99
CA LEU A 23 4.49 5.14 -9.23
C LEU A 23 3.31 4.19 -9.03
N CYS A 24 2.91 3.96 -7.79
CA CYS A 24 1.65 3.26 -7.50
C CYS A 24 0.54 4.29 -7.29
N VAL A 25 -0.60 4.08 -7.92
CA VAL A 25 -1.79 4.94 -7.82
C VAL A 25 -3.01 4.09 -7.50
N GLY A 26 -3.68 4.38 -6.39
CA GLY A 26 -4.96 3.80 -6.01
C GLY A 26 -6.13 4.60 -6.58
N GLY A 27 -7.07 3.94 -7.25
CA GLY A 27 -8.29 4.56 -7.75
C GLY A 27 -9.40 3.55 -8.04
N GLY A 28 -10.62 3.87 -7.60
CA GLY A 28 -11.75 2.93 -7.64
C GLY A 28 -11.39 1.60 -6.97
N PRO A 29 -11.77 0.43 -7.51
CA PRO A 29 -11.53 -0.88 -6.91
C PRO A 29 -10.13 -1.46 -7.19
N GLN A 30 -9.17 -0.64 -7.60
CA GLN A 30 -7.84 -1.13 -7.98
C GLN A 30 -6.71 -0.13 -7.71
N ALA A 31 -5.52 -0.65 -7.51
CA ALA A 31 -4.28 0.10 -7.53
C ALA A 31 -3.44 -0.31 -8.75
N LEU A 32 -2.97 0.67 -9.49
CA LEU A 32 -2.13 0.48 -10.68
C LEU A 32 -0.69 0.89 -10.37
N VAL A 33 0.24 0.06 -10.83
CA VAL A 33 1.66 0.39 -10.84
C VAL A 33 2.02 0.90 -12.23
N TRP A 34 2.63 2.08 -12.26
CA TRP A 34 3.11 2.74 -13.45
C TRP A 34 4.63 2.75 -13.45
N GLN A 35 5.22 2.58 -14.63
CA GLN A 35 6.64 2.69 -14.88
C GLN A 35 6.88 3.82 -15.88
N PHE A 36 7.93 4.61 -15.65
CA PHE A 36 8.39 5.58 -16.63
C PHE A 36 9.30 4.90 -17.68
N VAL A 37 8.86 4.90 -18.93
CA VAL A 37 9.60 4.34 -20.06
C VAL A 37 10.39 5.46 -20.73
N LEU A 38 11.69 5.54 -20.41
CA LEU A 38 12.57 6.63 -20.86
C LEU A 38 12.61 6.77 -22.38
N ALA A 39 12.69 5.65 -23.12
CA ALA A 39 12.75 5.65 -24.58
C ALA A 39 11.51 6.28 -25.24
N LEU A 40 10.38 6.26 -24.55
CA LEU A 40 9.11 6.82 -25.03
C LEU A 40 8.73 8.12 -24.31
N ASN A 41 9.52 8.55 -23.33
CA ASN A 41 9.25 9.69 -22.45
C ASN A 41 7.80 9.68 -21.90
N THR A 42 7.32 8.52 -21.47
CA THR A 42 5.92 8.34 -21.06
C THR A 42 5.77 7.34 -19.92
N TRP A 43 4.61 7.37 -19.26
CA TRP A 43 4.24 6.44 -18.20
C TRP A 43 3.37 5.32 -18.74
N GLN A 44 3.68 4.07 -18.38
CA GLN A 44 2.92 2.90 -18.78
C GLN A 44 2.49 2.07 -17.56
N PRO A 45 1.26 1.53 -17.54
CA PRO A 45 0.84 0.62 -16.49
C PRO A 45 1.54 -0.73 -16.67
N VAL A 46 2.12 -1.25 -15.59
CA VAL A 46 2.92 -2.50 -15.59
C VAL A 46 2.40 -3.54 -14.59
N ALA A 47 1.48 -3.15 -13.70
CA ALA A 47 0.82 -4.06 -12.77
C ALA A 47 -0.54 -3.52 -12.32
N THR A 48 -1.45 -4.42 -11.96
CA THR A 48 -2.77 -4.12 -11.39
C THR A 48 -2.99 -4.95 -10.13
N MET A 49 -3.39 -4.31 -9.04
CA MET A 49 -3.78 -4.91 -7.77
C MET A 49 -5.26 -4.63 -7.55
N GLY A 50 -6.10 -5.67 -7.53
CA GLY A 50 -7.54 -5.54 -7.30
C GLY A 50 -7.89 -5.60 -5.81
N THR A 51 -9.05 -5.06 -5.45
CA THR A 51 -9.64 -5.18 -4.11
C THR A 51 -10.74 -6.24 -4.09
N ALA A 52 -11.02 -6.81 -2.91
CA ALA A 52 -12.19 -7.65 -2.72
C ALA A 52 -13.47 -6.81 -2.82
N ASP A 53 -14.55 -7.42 -3.31
CA ASP A 53 -15.90 -6.84 -3.37
C ASP A 53 -16.01 -5.44 -4.00
N SER A 54 -15.05 -5.10 -4.89
CA SER A 54 -14.97 -3.79 -5.55
C SER A 54 -14.90 -2.59 -4.58
N GLN A 55 -14.31 -2.79 -3.39
CA GLN A 55 -14.10 -1.71 -2.43
C GLN A 55 -13.17 -0.63 -2.98
N GLU A 56 -13.50 0.65 -2.77
CA GLU A 56 -12.64 1.77 -3.21
C GLU A 56 -11.31 1.80 -2.46
N VAL A 57 -10.22 1.92 -3.21
CA VAL A 57 -8.88 2.16 -2.69
C VAL A 57 -8.80 3.59 -2.15
N SER A 58 -8.45 3.71 -0.88
CA SER A 58 -8.28 4.97 -0.16
C SER A 58 -6.82 5.41 -0.06
N ALA A 59 -5.90 4.45 0.10
CA ALA A 59 -4.49 4.74 0.33
C ALA A 59 -3.58 3.64 -0.23
N VAL A 60 -2.36 4.01 -0.61
CA VAL A 60 -1.33 3.07 -1.05
C VAL A 60 0.03 3.49 -0.51
N HIS A 61 0.90 2.54 -0.15
CA HIS A 61 2.28 2.83 0.24
C HIS A 61 3.24 1.72 -0.18
N TRP A 62 4.42 2.09 -0.69
CA TRP A 62 5.43 1.16 -1.19
C TRP A 62 6.55 1.00 -0.16
N ALA A 63 6.89 -0.24 0.19
CA ALA A 63 7.93 -0.55 1.17
C ALA A 63 9.35 -0.27 0.65
N GLN A 64 10.28 0.08 1.53
CA GLN A 64 11.69 0.25 1.19
C GLN A 64 12.33 -1.09 0.76
N PRO A 65 12.86 -1.27 -0.46
CA PRO A 65 13.26 -2.58 -0.99
C PRO A 65 14.26 -3.35 -0.12
N LEU A 66 15.26 -2.64 0.44
CA LEU A 66 16.27 -3.12 1.39
C LEU A 66 16.78 -4.56 1.17
N GLY A 67 17.06 -4.91 -0.09
CA GLY A 67 17.63 -6.21 -0.47
C GLY A 67 16.64 -7.38 -0.46
N ARG A 68 15.33 -7.13 -0.35
CA ARG A 68 14.32 -8.18 -0.46
C ARG A 68 14.24 -8.74 -1.88
N PRO A 69 13.88 -10.03 -2.04
CA PRO A 69 13.71 -10.64 -3.36
C PRO A 69 12.46 -10.13 -4.10
N THR A 70 11.51 -9.56 -3.36
CA THR A 70 10.27 -8.99 -3.89
C THR A 70 10.00 -7.61 -3.28
N GLU A 71 9.26 -6.82 -4.03
CA GLU A 71 8.75 -5.52 -3.60
C GLU A 71 7.45 -5.72 -2.81
N LEU A 72 7.19 -4.87 -1.82
CA LEU A 72 5.94 -4.92 -1.05
C LEU A 72 5.17 -3.62 -1.21
N VAL A 73 3.87 -3.75 -1.47
CA VAL A 73 2.94 -2.62 -1.54
C VAL A 73 1.78 -2.87 -0.60
N ALA A 74 1.46 -1.87 0.21
CA ALA A 74 0.28 -1.85 1.06
C ALA A 74 -0.83 -1.05 0.38
N VAL A 75 -2.05 -1.55 0.41
CA VAL A 75 -3.24 -0.91 -0.17
C VAL A 75 -4.34 -0.89 0.88
N GLY A 76 -4.81 0.28 1.26
CA GLY A 76 -6.03 0.45 2.04
C GLY A 76 -7.22 0.52 1.11
N ALA A 77 -8.23 -0.32 1.35
CA ALA A 77 -9.48 -0.34 0.59
C ALA A 77 -10.63 -0.68 1.52
N GLY A 78 -11.67 0.15 1.57
CA GLY A 78 -12.76 -0.04 2.53
C GLY A 78 -12.23 -0.23 3.95
N ARG A 79 -12.53 -1.39 4.57
CA ARG A 79 -12.07 -1.77 5.92
C ARG A 79 -10.80 -2.62 5.90
N ASP A 80 -10.26 -2.92 4.74
CA ASP A 80 -9.14 -3.84 4.58
C ASP A 80 -7.82 -3.09 4.37
N LEU A 81 -6.79 -3.58 5.05
CA LEU A 81 -5.40 -3.39 4.66
C LEU A 81 -4.95 -4.63 3.87
N LEU A 82 -4.70 -4.44 2.58
CA LEU A 82 -4.18 -5.45 1.68
C LEU A 82 -2.67 -5.31 1.53
N ILE A 83 -1.97 -6.44 1.42
CA ILE A 83 -0.52 -6.47 1.22
C ILE A 83 -0.22 -7.29 -0.03
N PHE A 84 0.51 -6.69 -0.95
CA PHE A 84 0.89 -7.28 -2.23
C PHE A 84 2.41 -7.43 -2.34
N SER A 85 2.82 -8.54 -2.93
CA SER A 85 4.17 -8.80 -3.42
C SER A 85 4.23 -8.50 -4.92
N LEU A 86 5.22 -7.73 -5.34
CA LEU A 86 5.53 -7.49 -6.76
C LEU A 86 6.89 -8.10 -7.10
N SER A 87 6.95 -8.87 -8.19
CA SER A 87 8.17 -9.56 -8.60
C SER A 87 8.31 -9.67 -10.12
N GLY A 88 9.53 -9.99 -10.59
CA GLY A 88 9.82 -10.21 -12.00
C GLY A 88 10.27 -8.96 -12.74
N ASP A 89 9.98 -8.89 -14.04
CA ASP A 89 10.40 -7.81 -14.91
C ASP A 89 9.60 -6.53 -14.60
N THR A 90 10.30 -5.40 -14.47
CA THR A 90 9.68 -4.10 -14.17
C THR A 90 8.67 -3.60 -15.21
N SER A 91 8.75 -4.09 -16.46
CA SER A 91 7.79 -3.80 -17.53
C SER A 91 6.52 -4.65 -17.47
N ALA A 92 6.54 -5.75 -16.71
CA ALA A 92 5.43 -6.69 -16.55
C ALA A 92 5.53 -7.39 -15.19
N LEU A 93 5.18 -6.66 -14.13
CA LEU A 93 5.31 -7.17 -12.77
C LEU A 93 4.26 -8.24 -12.48
N ARG A 94 4.69 -9.33 -11.85
CA ARG A 94 3.80 -10.33 -11.26
C ARG A 94 3.30 -9.82 -9.93
N VAL A 95 2.00 -9.93 -9.72
CA VAL A 95 1.30 -9.48 -8.52
C VAL A 95 0.79 -10.67 -7.74
N GLU A 96 1.10 -10.72 -6.45
CA GLU A 96 0.58 -11.73 -5.52
C GLU A 96 0.04 -11.03 -4.26
N GLN A 97 -1.20 -11.33 -3.86
CA GLN A 97 -1.74 -10.83 -2.60
C GLN A 97 -1.26 -11.73 -1.45
N LEU A 98 -0.49 -11.16 -0.53
CA LEU A 98 0.06 -11.85 0.63
C LEU A 98 -0.89 -11.86 1.83
N ALA A 99 -1.67 -10.80 2.01
CA ALA A 99 -2.61 -10.69 3.13
C ALA A 99 -3.75 -9.73 2.83
N ALA A 100 -4.87 -9.98 3.53
CA ALA A 100 -5.97 -9.04 3.72
C ALA A 100 -6.27 -8.97 5.23
N LEU A 101 -6.16 -7.78 5.79
CA LEU A 101 -6.26 -7.51 7.23
C LEU A 101 -7.47 -6.61 7.46
N GLU A 102 -8.58 -7.18 7.94
CA GLU A 102 -9.82 -6.44 8.17
C GLU A 102 -9.78 -5.61 9.46
N HIS A 103 -10.35 -4.41 9.41
CA HIS A 103 -10.53 -3.50 10.54
C HIS A 103 -12.00 -3.23 10.84
N GLU A 104 -12.31 -2.70 12.02
CA GLU A 104 -13.69 -2.32 12.39
C GLU A 104 -14.18 -1.08 11.63
N ALA A 105 -13.26 -0.24 11.15
CA ALA A 105 -13.56 1.00 10.43
C ALA A 105 -12.71 1.13 9.16
N ALA A 106 -13.13 2.01 8.25
CA ALA A 106 -12.46 2.17 6.98
C ALA A 106 -11.00 2.64 7.14
N VAL A 107 -10.09 2.07 6.37
CA VAL A 107 -8.70 2.52 6.28
C VAL A 107 -8.64 3.77 5.42
N TRP A 108 -7.97 4.81 5.89
CA TRP A 108 -7.78 6.05 5.11
C TRP A 108 -6.32 6.40 4.87
N LYS A 109 -5.39 5.79 5.60
CA LYS A 109 -3.94 5.93 5.37
C LYS A 109 -3.21 4.64 5.69
N VAL A 110 -2.20 4.34 4.89
CA VAL A 110 -1.29 3.21 5.08
C VAL A 110 0.14 3.70 4.93
N GLU A 111 1.07 3.17 5.74
CA GLU A 111 2.48 3.56 5.73
C GLU A 111 3.34 2.34 6.08
N TRP A 112 4.44 2.18 5.36
CA TRP A 112 5.49 1.22 5.73
C TRP A 112 6.49 1.92 6.65
N ASP A 113 7.08 1.18 7.59
CA ASP A 113 8.22 1.70 8.33
C ASP A 113 9.44 1.90 7.42
N LEU A 114 10.45 2.58 7.95
CA LEU A 114 11.69 2.89 7.22
C LEU A 114 12.44 1.63 6.75
N TRP A 115 12.14 0.48 7.36
CA TRP A 115 12.75 -0.80 7.00
C TRP A 115 11.88 -1.65 6.06
N GLY A 116 10.67 -1.21 5.74
CA GLY A 116 9.71 -1.99 4.94
C GLY A 116 9.37 -3.35 5.57
N CYS A 117 9.49 -3.47 6.89
CA CYS A 117 9.27 -4.69 7.66
C CYS A 117 7.92 -4.65 8.39
N GLN A 118 7.44 -3.45 8.71
CA GLN A 118 6.18 -3.23 9.39
C GLN A 118 5.31 -2.30 8.57
N VAL A 119 4.00 -2.53 8.62
CA VAL A 119 3.01 -1.66 7.98
C VAL A 119 2.03 -1.18 9.03
N ALA A 120 1.69 0.10 8.96
CA ALA A 120 0.68 0.73 9.79
C ALA A 120 -0.54 1.12 8.92
N ALA A 121 -1.74 0.94 9.46
CA ALA A 121 -2.98 1.41 8.89
C ALA A 121 -3.69 2.33 9.88
N ALA A 122 -4.02 3.54 9.44
CA ALA A 122 -4.91 4.45 10.16
C ALA A 122 -6.34 4.28 9.67
N THR A 123 -7.27 4.22 10.60
CA THR A 123 -8.69 3.96 10.34
C THR A 123 -9.57 5.13 10.78
N GLU A 124 -10.76 5.22 10.21
CA GLU A 124 -11.80 6.18 10.61
C GLU A 124 -12.31 5.94 12.05
N GLY A 125 -12.00 4.77 12.62
CA GLY A 125 -12.26 4.43 14.03
C GLY A 125 -11.32 5.11 15.02
N GLN A 126 -10.56 6.12 14.59
CA GLN A 126 -9.55 6.82 15.39
C GLN A 126 -8.45 5.89 15.91
N GLN A 127 -8.20 4.78 15.22
CA GLN A 127 -7.19 3.80 15.58
C GLN A 127 -6.13 3.68 14.50
N VAL A 128 -4.88 3.54 14.95
CA VAL A 128 -3.77 3.08 14.11
C VAL A 128 -3.40 1.67 14.52
N HIS A 129 -3.31 0.75 13.58
CA HIS A 129 -2.90 -0.64 13.81
C HIS A 129 -1.58 -0.91 13.09
N VAL A 130 -0.65 -1.60 13.75
CA VAL A 130 0.68 -1.95 13.20
C VAL A 130 0.77 -3.45 13.03
N TYR A 131 1.24 -3.90 11.87
CA TYR A 131 1.36 -5.30 11.50
C TYR A 131 2.76 -5.66 11.03
N LYS A 132 3.13 -6.92 11.21
CA LYS A 132 4.38 -7.52 10.76
C LYS A 132 4.16 -9.00 10.42
N PRO A 133 4.84 -9.55 9.40
CA PRO A 133 4.81 -10.98 9.15
C PRO A 133 5.62 -11.73 10.21
N ASP A 134 5.13 -12.89 10.61
CA ASP A 134 5.91 -13.85 11.40
C ASP A 134 6.87 -14.66 10.50
N LEU A 135 7.59 -15.62 11.09
CA LEU A 135 8.59 -16.43 10.39
C LEU A 135 8.01 -17.34 9.31
N VAL A 136 6.69 -17.60 9.33
CA VAL A 136 6.00 -18.40 8.31
C VAL A 136 5.29 -17.52 7.28
N GLY A 137 5.44 -16.19 7.38
CA GLY A 137 4.85 -15.22 6.46
C GLY A 137 3.42 -14.80 6.82
N ALA A 138 2.87 -15.26 7.94
CA ALA A 138 1.54 -14.85 8.37
C ALA A 138 1.60 -13.48 9.06
N TRP A 139 0.73 -12.58 8.63
CA TRP A 139 0.68 -11.21 9.15
C TRP A 139 -0.02 -11.16 10.51
N LYS A 140 0.65 -10.58 11.50
CA LYS A 140 0.15 -10.44 12.87
C LYS A 140 0.10 -8.97 13.26
N LYS A 141 -0.95 -8.60 13.99
CA LYS A 141 -1.04 -7.29 14.64
C LYS A 141 -0.03 -7.26 15.79
N LEU A 142 0.88 -6.30 15.73
CA LEU A 142 1.90 -6.08 16.77
C LEU A 142 1.43 -5.09 17.83
N ALA A 143 0.81 -4.00 17.39
CA ALA A 143 0.41 -2.90 18.26
C ALA A 143 -0.80 -2.17 17.67
N TRP A 144 -1.46 -1.38 18.51
CA TRP A 144 -2.47 -0.42 18.09
C TRP A 144 -2.43 0.81 18.99
N VAL A 145 -2.87 1.94 18.46
CA VAL A 145 -2.93 3.23 19.15
C VAL A 145 -4.32 3.83 18.97
N GLN A 146 -4.93 4.28 20.06
CA GLN A 146 -6.23 4.96 20.08
C GLN A 146 -6.02 6.47 20.14
N GLY A 147 -6.73 7.22 19.28
CA GLY A 147 -6.84 8.66 19.42
C GLY A 147 -7.56 9.04 20.71
N GLN A 148 -7.04 10.04 21.43
CA GLN A 148 -7.67 10.60 22.62
C GLN A 148 -8.32 11.93 22.26
N ALA A 149 -9.45 12.23 22.88
CA ALA A 149 -10.03 13.56 22.81
C ALA A 149 -9.04 14.57 23.41
N PRO A 150 -8.94 15.80 22.85
CA PRO A 150 -8.12 16.84 23.46
C PRO A 150 -8.63 17.07 24.88
N GLU A 151 -7.71 17.03 25.85
CA GLU A 151 -8.03 17.36 27.24
C GLU A 151 -8.56 18.80 27.25
N ALA A 152 -9.81 18.98 27.66
CA ALA A 152 -10.39 20.31 27.74
C ALA A 152 -9.50 21.14 28.67
N ALA A 153 -8.82 22.14 28.13
CA ALA A 153 -8.02 23.05 28.93
C ALA A 153 -8.94 23.64 29.99
N SER A 154 -8.71 23.27 31.25
CA SER A 154 -9.39 23.87 32.38
C SER A 154 -9.03 25.35 32.42
N GLU A 155 -10.02 26.20 32.14
CA GLU A 155 -9.96 27.66 32.26
C GLU A 155 -9.78 28.11 33.72
#